data_AF-X1BEF1-F1
#
_entry.id   AF-X1BEF1-F1
#
_cell.length_a   1.000
_cell.length_b   1.000
_cell.length_c   1.000
_cell.angle_alpha   90.00
_cell.angle_beta   90.00
_cell.angle_gamma   90.00
#
_symmetry.space_group_name_H-M   'P 1'
#
loop_
_entity.id
_entity.type
_entity.pdbx_description
1 polymer ?
#
loop_
_entity_poly.entity_id
_entity_poly.type
_entity_poly.pdbx_seq_one_letter_code
_entity_poly.pdbx_strand_id
1 'polypeptide(L)'
;LDTAFVTCLPLKAFSFSNVVYSIHLAGDKVFRFISKFCKRFNWHIDNFFPYNMSIERTFQFHTKKTKYINVNVFRFLKNRI
;
A
#
# COMPACT_ATOMS: atom_id res chain seq x y z
N LEU A 1 2.99 -9.26 17.04
CA LEU A 1 3.41 -7.90 16.59
C LEU A 1 2.77 -7.71 15.22
N ASP A 2 1.45 -7.73 15.15
CA ASP A 2 0.75 -8.04 13.90
C ASP A 2 -0.49 -7.16 13.81
N THR A 3 -0.41 -6.10 13.00
CA THR A 3 -1.48 -5.39 12.26
C THR A 3 -1.22 -3.88 12.08
N ALA A 4 -0.22 -3.29 12.72
CA ALA A 4 -0.08 -1.81 12.74
C ALA A 4 0.55 -1.17 11.48
N PHE A 5 1.18 -1.92 10.56
CA PHE A 5 1.91 -1.34 9.42
C PHE A 5 1.13 -1.24 8.10
N VAL A 6 -0.11 -1.73 8.03
CA VAL A 6 -0.76 -2.05 6.73
C VAL A 6 -1.82 -1.04 6.30
N THR A 7 -2.26 -0.14 7.18
CA THR A 7 -3.43 0.72 6.94
C THR A 7 -3.14 2.21 7.06
N CYS A 8 -1.91 2.67 6.77
CA CYS A 8 -1.65 4.09 6.60
C CYS A 8 -2.48 4.59 5.40
N LEU A 9 -3.68 5.07 5.73
CA LEU A 9 -4.66 5.60 4.80
C LEU A 9 -4.02 6.74 4.00
N PRO A 10 -4.10 6.74 2.66
CA PRO A 10 -3.53 7.80 1.83
C PRO A 10 -4.31 9.13 1.94
N LEU A 11 -5.10 9.36 3.00
CA LEU A 11 -5.93 10.57 3.18
C LEU A 11 -5.13 11.85 3.07
N LYS A 12 -3.99 11.92 3.76
CA LYS A 12 -3.13 13.10 3.68
C LYS A 12 -2.55 13.24 2.27
N ALA A 13 -2.16 12.11 1.66
CA ALA A 13 -1.67 12.08 0.28
C ALA A 13 -2.70 12.55 -0.75
N PHE A 14 -3.96 12.16 -0.58
CA PHE A 14 -5.08 12.57 -1.41
C PHE A 14 -5.44 14.06 -1.23
N SER A 15 -5.06 14.67 -0.11
CA SER A 15 -5.31 16.10 0.11
C SER A 15 -4.34 17.01 -0.64
N PHE A 16 -3.09 16.59 -0.87
CA PHE A 16 -2.06 17.45 -1.45
C PHE A 16 -1.74 17.17 -2.92
N SER A 17 -2.08 15.99 -3.44
CA SER A 17 -1.71 15.58 -4.80
C SER A 17 -2.91 15.15 -5.62
N ASN A 18 -2.73 15.04 -6.94
CA ASN A 18 -3.65 14.40 -7.88
C ASN A 18 -3.21 12.97 -8.25
N VAL A 19 -1.95 12.63 -7.98
CA VAL A 19 -1.34 11.31 -8.23
C VAL A 19 -0.61 10.87 -6.98
N VAL A 20 -0.91 9.66 -6.49
CA VAL A 20 -0.27 9.11 -5.29
C VAL A 20 0.27 7.72 -5.58
N TYR A 21 1.51 7.47 -5.19
CA TYR A 21 2.10 6.14 -5.19
C TYR A 21 2.19 5.63 -3.76
N SER A 22 1.81 4.38 -3.53
CA SER A 22 1.92 3.76 -2.20
C SER A 22 2.18 2.26 -2.30
N ILE A 23 2.81 1.70 -1.27
CA ILE A 23 3.15 0.29 -1.19
C ILE A 23 2.27 -0.34 -0.13
N HIS A 24 1.55 -1.40 -0.48
CA HIS A 24 0.73 -2.16 0.46
C HIS A 24 1.03 -3.66 0.33
N LEU A 25 0.74 -4.45 1.36
CA LEU A 25 0.91 -5.90 1.28
C LEU A 25 0.08 -6.50 0.15
N ALA A 26 0.66 -7.48 -0.55
CA ALA A 26 -0.07 -8.24 -1.55
C ALA A 26 -1.14 -9.11 -0.88
N GLY A 27 -2.37 -9.03 -1.39
CA GLY A 27 -3.49 -9.86 -0.95
C GLY A 27 -4.87 -9.31 -1.33
N ASP A 28 -5.81 -10.19 -1.63
CA ASP A 28 -7.15 -9.81 -2.11
C ASP A 28 -7.93 -8.96 -1.11
N LYS A 29 -7.78 -9.26 0.19
CA LYS A 29 -8.44 -8.52 1.26
C LYS A 29 -7.98 -7.06 1.29
N VAL A 30 -6.68 -6.84 1.11
CA VAL A 30 -6.05 -5.52 1.07
C VAL A 30 -6.47 -4.78 -0.20
N PHE A 31 -6.43 -5.45 -1.36
CA PHE A 31 -6.87 -4.87 -2.62
C PHE A 31 -8.35 -4.42 -2.57
N ARG A 32 -9.23 -5.27 -2.06
CA ARG A 32 -10.66 -4.94 -1.88
C ARG A 32 -10.87 -3.77 -0.93
N PHE A 33 -10.10 -3.71 0.16
CA PHE A 33 -10.14 -2.59 1.11
C PHE A 33 -9.73 -1.28 0.43
N ILE A 34 -8.57 -1.27 -0.25
CA ILE A 34 -8.03 -0.10 -0.94
C ILE A 34 -8.99 0.38 -2.04
N SER A 35 -9.55 -0.53 -2.85
CA SER A 35 -10.49 -0.16 -3.92
C SER A 35 -11.76 0.50 -3.36
N LYS A 36 -12.37 -0.07 -2.31
CA LYS A 36 -13.52 0.55 -1.61
C LYS A 36 -13.15 1.90 -1.01
N PHE A 37 -11.97 1.98 -0.40
CA PHE A 37 -11.46 3.21 0.18
C PHE A 37 -11.32 4.31 -0.88
N CYS A 38 -10.65 4.05 -2.01
CA CYS A 38 -10.46 5.03 -3.08
C CYS A 38 -11.80 5.55 -3.63
N LYS A 39 -12.74 4.63 -3.89
CA LYS A 39 -14.09 4.99 -4.38
C LYS A 39 -14.80 5.97 -3.44
N ARG A 40 -14.67 5.79 -2.12
CA ARG A 40 -15.29 6.69 -1.12
C ARG A 40 -14.77 8.13 -1.20
N PHE A 41 -13.53 8.34 -1.62
CA PHE A 41 -12.89 9.66 -1.65
C PHE A 41 -12.83 10.29 -3.05
N ASN A 42 -13.52 9.71 -4.05
CA ASN A 42 -13.44 10.11 -5.46
C ASN A 42 -12.05 9.92 -6.09
N TRP A 43 -11.41 8.80 -5.75
CA TRP A 43 -10.16 8.34 -6.32
C TRP A 43 -10.34 6.96 -6.96
N HIS A 44 -9.45 6.59 -7.86
CA HIS A 44 -9.36 5.24 -8.39
C HIS A 44 -7.92 4.72 -8.40
N ILE A 45 -7.81 3.39 -8.41
CA ILE A 45 -6.55 2.70 -8.67
C ILE A 45 -6.41 2.65 -10.18
N ASP A 46 -5.36 3.28 -10.70
CA ASP A 46 -5.04 3.25 -12.13
C ASP A 46 -4.27 1.98 -12.49
N ASN A 47 -3.22 1.68 -11.72
CA ASN A 47 -2.42 0.49 -11.91
C ASN A 47 -1.87 -0.01 -10.56
N PHE A 48 -1.50 -1.30 -10.52
CA PHE A 48 -0.73 -1.85 -9.43
C PHE A 48 0.34 -2.81 -9.95
N PHE A 49 1.50 -2.80 -9.32
CA PHE A 49 2.63 -3.64 -9.68
C PHE A 49 2.99 -4.57 -8.51
N PRO A 50 2.91 -5.90 -8.69
CA PRO A 50 3.37 -6.85 -7.69
C PRO A 50 4.89 -6.84 -7.64
N TYR A 51 5.44 -6.70 -6.43
CA TYR A 51 6.86 -6.65 -6.18
C TYR A 51 7.20 -7.52 -4.96
N ASN A 52 8.19 -8.39 -5.11
CA ASN A 52 8.73 -9.17 -4.00
C ASN A 52 9.90 -8.40 -3.40
N MET A 53 9.64 -7.70 -2.28
CA MET A 53 10.63 -6.86 -1.62
C MET A 53 11.43 -7.67 -0.61
N SER A 54 12.75 -7.64 -0.73
CA SER A 54 13.65 -8.11 0.32
C SER A 54 13.83 -7.02 1.37
N ILE A 55 13.40 -7.30 2.60
CA ILE A 55 13.67 -6.43 3.74
C ILE A 55 14.77 -7.07 4.58
N GLU A 56 15.85 -6.31 4.74
CA GLU A 56 16.93 -6.65 5.67
C GLU A 56 16.46 -6.50 7.12
N ARG A 57 17.10 -7.24 8.02
CA ARG A 57 16.77 -7.27 9.44
C ARG A 57 16.69 -5.87 10.05
N THR A 58 15.48 -5.35 10.21
CA THR A 58 15.24 -3.98 10.72
C THR A 58 15.23 -3.90 12.25
N PHE A 59 15.02 -5.03 12.95
CA PHE A 59 15.00 -5.07 14.41
C PHE A 59 15.94 -6.13 14.99
N GLN A 60 16.48 -5.87 16.18
CA GLN A 60 17.50 -6.70 16.84
C GLN A 60 17.00 -8.09 17.26
N PHE A 61 15.69 -8.28 17.42
CA PHE A 61 15.06 -9.53 17.88
C PHE A 61 14.60 -10.47 16.74
N HIS A 62 14.91 -10.18 15.48
CA HIS A 62 14.59 -11.09 14.37
C HIS A 62 15.76 -12.04 14.08
N THR A 63 15.53 -13.35 14.21
CA THR A 63 16.52 -14.42 13.97
C THR A 63 16.88 -14.65 12.49
N LYS A 64 16.04 -14.20 11.55
CA LYS A 64 16.27 -14.36 10.10
C LYS A 64 16.91 -13.10 9.49
N LYS A 65 17.99 -13.29 8.72
CA LYS A 65 18.84 -12.21 8.15
C LYS A 65 18.12 -11.36 7.09
N THR A 66 17.27 -11.99 6.27
CA THR A 66 16.51 -11.34 5.19
C THR A 66 15.11 -11.93 5.15
N LYS A 67 14.08 -11.08 5.04
CA LYS A 67 12.68 -11.51 4.87
C LYS A 67 12.17 -11.01 3.53
N TYR A 68 11.66 -11.92 2.72
CA TYR A 68 10.94 -11.58 1.49
C TYR A 68 9.47 -11.31 1.83
N ILE A 69 8.96 -10.17 1.39
CA ILE A 69 7.55 -9.82 1.52
C ILE A 69 6.98 -9.50 0.14
N ASN A 70 5.82 -10.10 -0.16
CA ASN A 70 5.08 -9.75 -1.35
C ASN A 70 4.29 -8.47 -1.08
N VAL A 71 4.58 -7.43 -1.85
CA VAL A 71 3.91 -6.14 -1.79
C VAL A 71 3.37 -5.77 -3.17
N ASN A 72 2.34 -4.94 -3.19
CA ASN A 72 1.81 -4.32 -4.39
C ASN A 72 2.09 -2.82 -4.29
N VAL A 73 2.72 -2.28 -5.33
CA VAL A 73 2.90 -0.84 -5.52
C VAL A 73 1.69 -0.32 -6.28
N PHE A 74 0.90 0.54 -5.64
CA PHE A 74 -0.32 1.11 -6.21
C PHE A 74 -0.05 2.51 -6.76
N ARG A 75 -0.68 2.81 -7.90
CA ARG A 75 -0.84 4.15 -8.45
C ARG A 75 -2.30 4.58 -8.30
N PHE A 76 -2.52 5.66 -7.57
CA PHE A 76 -3.83 6.26 -7.38
C PHE A 76 -3.93 7.55 -8.17
N LEU A 77 -5.09 7.75 -8.80
CA LEU A 77 -5.43 8.97 -9.51
C LEU A 77 -6.70 9.59 -8.94
N LYS A 78 -6.70 10.91 -8.79
CA LYS A 78 -7.89 11.68 -8.44
C LYS A 78 -8.82 11.71 -9.66
N ASN A 79 -10.09 11.39 -9.45
CA ASN A 79 -11.09 11.56 -10.50
C ASN A 79 -11.25 13.06 -10.75
N ARG A 80 -11.01 13.51 -11.98
CA ARG A 80 -11.44 14.85 -12.40
C ARG A 80 -12.94 14.75 -12.67
N ILE A 81 -13.71 15.54 -11.93
CA ILE A 81 -15.12 15.82 -12.22
C ILE A 81 -15.14 16.93 -13.27
#